data_AF-A0AAX2CC64-F1
#
_entry.id   AF-A0AAX2CC64-F1
#
_cell.length_a   1.000
_cell.length_b   1.000
_cell.length_c   1.000
_cell.angle_alpha   90.00
_cell.angle_beta   90.00
_cell.angle_gamma   90.00
#
_symmetry.space_group_name_H-M   'P 1'
#
loop_
_entity.id
_entity.type
_entity.pdbx_description
1 polymer ?
#
loop_
_entity_poly.entity_id
_entity_poly.type
_entity_poly.pdbx_seq_one_letter_code
_entity_poly.pdbx_strand_id
1 'polypeptide(L)'
;MSQQVTISFSVVPQAKTKDLYTVVDKAIEVVQQSGVRYEVGAMETTMEGDLNELLDIIKRAQQACVDAGAEEVITSIKIHYRPSTGVTIDEKVWKYRDEYEKTEAI
;
A
#
# COMPACT_ATOMS: atom_id res chain seq x y z
N MET A 1 15.90 -15.10 8.19
CA MET A 1 14.84 -14.25 8.78
C MET A 1 13.88 -13.89 7.66
N SER A 2 12.58 -13.99 7.89
CA SER A 2 11.60 -13.62 6.86
C SER A 2 11.48 -12.09 6.83
N GLN A 3 11.60 -11.51 5.65
CA GLN A 3 11.38 -10.08 5.41
C GLN A 3 9.95 -9.78 4.94
N GLN A 4 9.08 -10.81 4.93
CA GLN A 4 7.68 -10.69 4.54
C GLN A 4 6.92 -9.86 5.57
N VAL A 5 6.40 -8.71 5.14
CA VAL A 5 5.62 -7.80 5.98
C VAL A 5 4.29 -7.45 5.32
N THR A 6 3.34 -7.04 6.16
CA THR A 6 2.18 -6.27 5.71
C THR A 6 2.41 -4.82 6.07
N ILE A 7 2.32 -3.93 5.09
CA ILE A 7 2.45 -2.49 5.24
C ILE A 7 1.16 -1.83 4.77
N SER A 8 0.74 -0.76 5.43
CA SER A 8 -0.24 0.15 4.86
C SER A 8 0.37 1.54 4.75
N PHE A 9 0.02 2.25 3.69
CA PHE A 9 0.45 3.61 3.50
C PHE A 9 -0.64 4.49 2.88
N SER A 10 -0.53 5.79 3.11
CA SER A 10 -1.35 6.80 2.45
C SER A 10 -0.51 8.04 2.16
N VAL A 11 -0.85 8.73 1.09
CA VAL A 11 -0.24 9.99 0.69
C VAL A 11 -1.30 11.08 0.73
N VAL A 12 -0.98 12.19 1.38
CA VAL A 12 -1.82 13.39 1.44
C VAL A 12 -1.03 14.52 0.79
N PRO A 13 -1.15 14.71 -0.53
CA PRO A 13 -0.45 15.78 -1.24
C PRO A 13 -1.13 17.14 -0.99
N GLN A 14 -0.33 18.21 -1.04
CA GLN A 14 -0.81 19.58 -1.19
C GLN A 14 -0.50 20.05 -2.61
N ALA A 15 -1.55 20.37 -3.38
CA ALA A 15 -1.41 20.86 -4.75
C ALA A 15 -2.32 22.08 -4.97
N LYS A 16 -1.75 23.21 -5.38
CA LYS A 16 -2.51 24.46 -5.57
C LYS A 16 -3.36 24.48 -6.85
N THR A 17 -2.93 23.75 -7.88
CA THR A 17 -3.46 23.86 -9.25
C THR A 17 -3.97 22.55 -9.83
N LYS A 18 -3.88 21.46 -9.06
CA LYS A 18 -4.27 20.10 -9.48
C LYS A 18 -5.34 19.55 -8.56
N ASP A 19 -6.23 18.76 -9.15
CA ASP A 19 -7.16 17.94 -8.39
C ASP A 19 -6.38 16.88 -7.58
N LEU A 20 -6.74 16.72 -6.30
CA LEU A 20 -6.01 15.84 -5.38
C LEU A 20 -6.09 14.37 -5.79
N TYR A 21 -7.24 13.92 -6.32
CA TYR A 21 -7.38 12.53 -6.77
C TYR A 21 -6.49 12.25 -7.99
N THR A 22 -6.36 13.21 -8.91
CA THR A 22 -5.45 13.08 -10.05
C THR A 22 -3.99 12.90 -9.61
N VAL A 23 -3.58 13.52 -8.50
CA VAL A 23 -2.24 13.36 -7.93
C VAL A 23 -2.11 12.00 -7.21
N VAL A 24 -3.10 11.62 -6.41
CA VAL A 24 -3.12 10.33 -5.70
C VAL A 24 -3.15 9.15 -6.67
N ASP A 25 -3.84 9.28 -7.81
CA ASP A 25 -3.84 8.28 -8.87
C ASP A 25 -2.43 7.94 -9.35
N LYS A 26 -1.51 8.92 -9.41
CA LYS A 26 -0.11 8.67 -9.77
C LYS A 26 0.66 7.89 -8.71
N ALA A 27 0.34 8.07 -7.44
CA ALA A 27 0.89 7.22 -6.38
C ALA A 27 0.35 5.79 -6.46
N ILE A 28 -0.94 5.62 -6.73
CA ILE A 28 -1.56 4.30 -6.87
C ILE A 28 -1.03 3.59 -8.13
N GLU A 29 -0.78 4.30 -9.23
CA GLU A 29 -0.19 3.77 -10.45
C GLU A 29 1.18 3.11 -10.18
N VAL A 30 2.01 3.72 -9.32
CA VAL A 30 3.29 3.12 -8.87
C VAL A 30 3.08 1.79 -8.16
N VAL A 31 2.05 1.70 -7.31
CA VAL A 31 1.71 0.45 -6.61
C VAL A 31 1.21 -0.60 -7.60
N GLN A 32 0.34 -0.23 -8.52
CA GLN A 32 -0.19 -1.14 -9.55
C GLN A 32 0.92 -1.73 -10.43
N GLN A 33 1.92 -0.92 -10.78
CA GLN A 33 3.06 -1.35 -11.61
C GLN A 33 4.13 -2.14 -10.84
N SER A 34 4.03 -2.21 -9.51
CA SER A 34 5.06 -2.85 -8.68
C SER A 34 5.03 -4.38 -8.73
N GLY A 35 3.89 -4.98 -9.07
CA GLY A 35 3.72 -6.44 -9.09
C GLY A 35 3.56 -7.09 -7.71
N VAL A 36 3.61 -6.31 -6.61
CA VAL A 36 3.34 -6.83 -5.27
C VAL A 36 1.85 -7.04 -5.05
N ARG A 37 1.49 -7.87 -4.08
CA ARG A 37 0.10 -7.99 -3.64
C ARG A 37 -0.30 -6.69 -2.92
N TYR A 38 -1.40 -6.08 -3.36
CA TYR A 38 -1.93 -4.88 -2.73
C TYR A 38 -3.45 -4.85 -2.70
N GLU A 39 -4.00 -4.00 -1.84
CA GLU A 39 -5.41 -3.66 -1.79
C GLU A 39 -5.56 -2.16 -1.50
N VAL A 40 -6.28 -1.44 -2.37
CA VAL A 40 -6.60 -0.03 -2.16
C VAL A 40 -7.84 0.07 -1.28
N GLY A 41 -7.66 0.60 -0.07
CA GLY A 41 -8.76 0.96 0.83
C GLY A 41 -9.13 2.44 0.73
N ALA A 42 -10.21 2.84 1.41
CA ALA A 42 -10.68 4.22 1.39
C ALA A 42 -9.70 5.24 2.04
N MET A 43 -8.93 4.79 3.04
CA MET A 43 -8.03 5.66 3.84
C MET A 43 -6.55 5.31 3.67
N GLU A 44 -6.25 4.07 3.30
CA GLU A 44 -4.88 3.56 3.16
C GLU A 44 -4.84 2.45 2.11
N THR A 45 -3.70 2.33 1.44
CA THR A 45 -3.40 1.21 0.55
C THR A 45 -2.54 0.21 1.31
N THR A 46 -2.99 -1.04 1.38
CA THR A 46 -2.26 -2.14 2.03
C THR A 46 -1.44 -2.88 0.99
N MET A 47 -0.19 -3.21 1.30
CA MET A 47 0.71 -4.02 0.47
C MET A 47 1.33 -5.14 1.30
N GLU A 48 1.73 -6.21 0.62
CA GLU A 48 2.37 -7.37 1.21
C GLU A 48 3.58 -7.79 0.36
N GLY A 49 4.73 -8.03 1.00
CA GLY A 49 5.98 -8.34 0.31
C GLY A 49 7.23 -8.15 1.17
N ASP A 50 8.40 -8.04 0.53
CA ASP A 50 9.67 -7.74 1.19
C ASP A 50 9.72 -6.30 1.71
N LEU A 51 10.17 -6.11 2.95
CA LEU A 51 10.21 -4.78 3.59
C LEU A 51 10.93 -3.71 2.76
N ASN A 52 12.09 -4.01 2.16
CA ASN A 52 12.86 -3.01 1.43
C ASN A 52 12.20 -2.66 0.10
N GLU A 53 11.66 -3.66 -0.59
CA GLU A 53 10.89 -3.47 -1.82
C GLU A 53 9.66 -2.59 -1.56
N LEU A 54 8.90 -2.87 -0.51
CA LEU A 54 7.70 -2.09 -0.17
C LEU A 54 8.03 -0.65 0.22
N LEU A 55 9.12 -0.42 0.96
CA LEU A 55 9.58 0.93 1.30
C LEU A 55 10.03 1.71 0.06
N ASP A 56 10.68 1.05 -0.92
CA ASP A 56 11.04 1.67 -2.19
C ASP A 56 9.81 2.04 -3.02
N ILE A 57 8.78 1.17 -3.05
CA ILE A 57 7.50 1.46 -3.69
C ILE A 57 6.86 2.71 -3.07
N ILE A 58 6.82 2.83 -1.74
CA ILE A 58 6.25 3.99 -1.06
C ILE A 58 7.05 5.26 -1.39
N LYS A 59 8.38 5.16 -1.43
CA LYS A 59 9.25 6.28 -1.81
C LYS A 59 8.97 6.76 -3.24
N ARG A 60 8.79 5.83 -4.19
CA ARG A 60 8.40 6.16 -5.56
C ARG A 60 6.99 6.73 -5.65
N ALA A 61 6.04 6.21 -4.85
CA ALA A 61 4.67 6.68 -4.82
C ALA A 61 4.57 8.13 -4.34
N GLN A 62 5.27 8.51 -3.26
CA GLN A 62 5.29 9.92 -2.83
C GLN A 62 6.01 10.83 -3.85
N GLN A 63 7.04 10.33 -4.54
CA GLN A 63 7.72 11.10 -5.57
C GLN A 63 6.81 11.33 -6.78
N ALA A 64 6.03 10.33 -7.17
CA ALA A 64 5.04 10.44 -8.25
C ALA A 64 3.99 11.52 -7.95
N CYS A 65 3.60 11.73 -6.68
CA CYS A 65 2.75 12.86 -6.30
C CYS A 65 3.42 14.21 -6.60
N VAL A 66 4.70 14.37 -6.26
CA VAL A 66 5.46 15.60 -6.52
C VAL A 66 5.62 15.82 -8.01
N ASP A 67 5.97 14.78 -8.77
CA ASP A 67 6.11 14.83 -10.23
C ASP A 67 4.78 15.18 -10.93
N ALA A 68 3.64 14.82 -10.31
CA ALA A 68 2.30 15.17 -10.75
C ALA A 68 1.86 16.61 -10.39
N GLY A 69 2.67 17.34 -9.63
CA GLY A 69 2.45 18.75 -9.29
C GLY A 69 2.09 19.03 -7.82
N ALA A 70 2.32 18.09 -6.90
CA ALA A 70 2.26 18.38 -5.47
C ALA A 70 3.50 19.19 -5.03
N GLU A 71 3.29 20.17 -4.17
CA GLU A 71 4.38 20.97 -3.57
C GLU A 71 5.02 20.24 -2.39
N GLU A 72 4.19 19.53 -1.63
CA GLU A 72 4.57 18.71 -0.50
C GLU A 72 3.59 17.53 -0.35
N VAL A 73 4.04 16.48 0.35
CA VAL A 73 3.24 15.27 0.58
C VAL A 73 3.45 14.80 2.01
N ILE A 74 2.36 14.60 2.74
CA ILE A 74 2.40 13.88 4.02
C ILE A 74 2.18 12.40 3.72
N THR A 75 3.21 11.60 3.97
CA THR A 75 3.14 10.14 3.79
C THR A 75 3.02 9.47 5.14
N SER A 76 1.93 8.73 5.37
CA SER A 76 1.74 7.90 6.56
C SER A 76 2.06 6.45 6.23
N ILE A 77 2.81 5.77 7.11
CA ILE A 77 3.23 4.38 6.91
C ILE A 77 3.02 3.60 8.20
N LYS A 78 2.44 2.41 8.10
CA LYS A 78 2.25 1.48 9.22
C LYS A 78 2.77 0.10 8.82
N ILE A 79 3.74 -0.41 9.57
CA ILE A 79 4.44 -1.67 9.24
C ILE A 79 4.12 -2.68 10.34
N HIS A 80 3.62 -3.86 9.95
CA HIS A 80 3.59 -5.02 10.85
C HIS A 80 4.77 -5.93 10.54
N TYR A 81 5.80 -5.88 11.40
CA TYR A 81 7.05 -6.62 11.23
C TYR A 81 7.16 -7.78 12.22
N ARG A 82 7.26 -9.01 11.70
CA ARG A 82 7.46 -10.23 12.48
C ARG A 82 8.51 -11.13 11.80
N PRO A 83 9.81 -10.95 12.07
CA PRO A 83 10.87 -11.61 11.30
C PRO A 83 10.98 -13.12 11.48
N SER A 84 10.36 -13.67 12.52
CA SER A 84 10.36 -15.12 12.81
C SER A 84 9.53 -15.91 11.80
N THR A 85 8.32 -15.44 11.46
CA THR A 85 7.38 -16.17 10.59
C THR A 85 6.88 -15.35 9.40
N GLY A 86 7.17 -14.05 9.35
CA GLY A 86 6.51 -13.13 8.43
C GLY A 86 5.10 -12.76 8.89
N VAL A 87 4.48 -11.85 8.14
CA VAL A 87 3.08 -11.41 8.29
C VAL A 87 2.46 -11.30 6.90
N THR A 88 1.26 -11.87 6.72
CA THR A 88 0.46 -11.75 5.50
C THR A 88 -0.84 -10.98 5.76
N ILE A 89 -1.49 -10.53 4.70
CA ILE A 89 -2.84 -9.93 4.74
C ILE A 89 -3.83 -11.01 5.18
N ASP A 90 -3.76 -12.20 4.60
CA ASP A 90 -4.71 -13.29 4.84
C ASP A 90 -4.76 -13.69 6.31
N GLU A 91 -3.61 -13.84 7.00
CA GLU A 91 -3.60 -14.20 8.43
C GLU A 91 -4.37 -13.19 9.29
N LYS A 92 -4.49 -11.94 8.84
CA LYS A 92 -5.14 -10.85 9.57
C LYS A 92 -6.62 -10.70 9.23
N VAL A 93 -7.04 -11.01 8.00
CA VAL A 93 -8.39 -10.69 7.51
C VAL A 93 -9.29 -11.89 7.26
N TRP A 94 -8.74 -13.12 7.21
CA TRP A 94 -9.52 -14.31 6.83
C TRP A 94 -10.78 -14.55 7.66
N LYS A 95 -10.78 -14.17 8.94
CA LYS A 95 -11.94 -14.32 9.84
C LYS A 95 -13.03 -13.26 9.65
N TYR A 96 -12.74 -12.22 8.89
CA TYR A 96 -13.52 -10.98 8.87
C TYR A 96 -14.01 -10.62 7.46
N ARG A 97 -13.85 -11.51 6.48
CA ARG A 97 -14.28 -11.30 5.10
C ARG A 97 -14.96 -12.54 4.55
N ASP A 98 -16.17 -12.37 4.04
CA ASP A 98 -17.00 -13.44 3.48
C ASP A 98 -16.33 -14.16 2.29
N GLU A 99 -15.36 -13.52 1.62
CA GLU A 99 -14.62 -14.10 0.49
C GLU A 99 -13.80 -15.35 0.86
N TYR A 100 -13.44 -15.53 2.14
CA TYR A 100 -12.71 -16.71 2.62
C TYR A 100 -13.63 -17.89 2.98
N GLU A 101 -14.93 -17.66 3.23
CA GLU A 101 -15.88 -18.72 3.61
C GLU A 101 -16.26 -19.63 2.43
N LYS A 102 -16.15 -19.17 1.18
CA LYS A 102 -16.62 -19.91 0.00
C LYS A 102 -15.66 -20.98 -0.53
N THR A 103 -14.57 -21.27 0.19
CA THR A 103 -13.53 -22.20 -0.29
C THR A 103 -13.86 -23.69 -0.02
N GLU A 104 -14.96 -24.01 0.66
CA GLU A 104 -15.37 -25.41 0.97
C GLU A 104 -16.55 -25.96 0.12
N ALA A 105 -16.89 -25.35 -1.02
CA ALA A 105 -17.98 -25.82 -1.88
C ALA A 105 -17.55 -26.10 -3.33
N ILE A 106 -16.69 -27.10 -3.54
CA ILE A 106 -16.56 -27.85 -4.81
C ILE A 106 -16.29 -29.32 -4.48
#